data_AF-A0A923PNW3-F1
#
_entry.id   AF-A0A923PNW3-F1
#
_cell.length_a   1.000
_cell.length_b   1.000
_cell.length_c   1.000
_cell.angle_alpha   90.00
_cell.angle_beta   90.00
_cell.angle_gamma   90.00
#
_symmetry.space_group_name_H-M   'P 1'
#
loop_
_entity.id
_entity.type
_entity.pdbx_description
1 polymer ?
#
loop_
_entity_poly.entity_id
_entity_poly.type
_entity_poly.pdbx_seq_one_letter_code
_entity_poly.pdbx_strand_id
1 'polypeptide(L)'
;MADIFTKRKRSAVMAAVRSRGNAATELRLIAIFRAHGLTGWRRHRPVFGHPDFVFPALKLAVFVDGCFWHGCPIHGTHPKQNAAFWERNLPPPRQPLHLIRTGFLDQLFAFQIKLR
;
A
#
# COMPACT_ATOMS: atom_id res chain seq x y z
N MET A 1 4.26 -22.23 12.02
CA MET A 1 5.64 -21.78 11.89
C MET A 1 5.98 -20.96 13.12
N ALA A 2 7.04 -21.31 13.83
CA ALA A 2 7.55 -20.47 14.90
C ALA A 2 8.22 -19.21 14.31
N ASP A 3 8.19 -18.10 15.04
CA ASP A 3 8.94 -16.90 14.66
C ASP A 3 10.44 -17.21 14.56
N ILE A 4 11.04 -16.88 13.43
CA ILE A 4 12.48 -17.03 13.16
C ILE A 4 13.34 -16.00 13.92
N PHE A 5 12.71 -14.97 14.50
CA PHE A 5 13.37 -13.93 15.25
C PHE A 5 13.12 -14.06 16.75
N THR A 6 14.11 -13.66 17.55
CA THR A 6 13.92 -13.45 18.98
C THR A 6 12.93 -12.32 19.22
N LYS A 7 12.25 -12.32 20.38
CA LYS A 7 11.27 -11.29 20.76
C LYS A 7 11.82 -9.86 20.60
N ARG A 8 13.06 -9.62 21.04
CA ARG A 8 13.75 -8.33 20.91
C ARG A 8 13.95 -7.93 19.44
N LYS A 9 14.42 -8.87 18.61
CA LYS A 9 14.64 -8.62 17.17
C LYS A 9 13.32 -8.38 16.44
N ARG A 10 12.27 -9.16 16.74
CA ARG A 10 10.93 -8.93 16.19
C ARG A 10 10.41 -7.53 16.54
N SER A 11 10.54 -7.12 17.80
CA SER A 11 10.15 -5.77 18.23
C SER A 11 10.89 -4.67 17.47
N ALA A 12 12.20 -4.81 17.27
CA ALA A 12 13.00 -3.85 16.49
C ALA A 12 12.58 -3.81 15.01
N VAL A 13 12.32 -4.96 14.38
CA VAL A 13 11.82 -5.04 13.00
C VAL A 13 10.47 -4.34 12.87
N MET A 14 9.53 -4.63 13.77
CA MET A 14 8.19 -4.02 13.74
C MET A 14 8.28 -2.49 13.96
N ALA A 15 9.17 -2.01 14.83
CA ALA A 15 9.38 -0.58 15.06
C ALA A 15 9.99 0.18 13.87
N ALA A 16 10.69 -0.54 12.98
CA ALA A 16 11.27 0.04 11.77
C ALA A 16 10.25 0.21 10.63
N VAL A 17 9.13 -0.51 10.67
CA VAL A 17 8.05 -0.38 9.67
C VAL A 17 7.40 1.00 9.80
N ARG A 18 7.46 1.80 8.74
CA ARG A 18 6.84 3.14 8.69
C ARG A 18 5.60 3.12 7.81
N SER A 19 4.70 4.07 8.05
CA SER A 19 3.48 4.23 7.25
C SER A 19 3.73 4.92 5.89
N ARG A 20 4.90 5.55 5.70
CA ARG A 20 5.28 6.28 4.48
C ARG A 20 6.77 6.13 4.21
N GLY A 21 7.17 6.33 2.96
CA GLY A 21 8.58 6.42 2.57
C GLY A 21 9.32 5.07 2.67
N ASN A 22 8.58 3.97 2.59
CA ASN A 22 9.19 2.64 2.60
C ASN A 22 10.01 2.43 1.31
N ALA A 23 11.29 2.09 1.49
CA ALA A 23 12.23 1.86 0.40
C ALA A 23 11.77 0.76 -0.57
N ALA A 24 11.11 -0.27 -0.04
CA ALA A 24 10.61 -1.40 -0.82
C ALA A 24 9.32 -1.10 -1.60
N THR A 25 8.63 0.01 -1.33
CA THR A 25 7.31 0.30 -1.94
C THR A 25 7.36 1.56 -2.82
N GLU A 26 7.00 2.71 -2.26
CA GLU A 26 6.86 3.99 -2.97
C GLU A 26 8.16 4.41 -3.66
N LEU A 27 9.31 4.24 -2.99
CA LEU A 27 10.60 4.64 -3.55
C LEU A 27 11.01 3.76 -4.73
N ARG A 28 10.72 2.45 -4.68
CA ARG A 28 10.95 1.53 -5.80
C ARG A 28 10.09 1.91 -7.01
N LEU A 29 8.82 2.27 -6.78
CA LEU A 29 7.93 2.73 -7.85
C LEU A 29 8.37 4.07 -8.44
N ILE A 30 8.87 5.01 -7.62
CA ILE A 30 9.46 6.25 -8.13
C ILE A 30 10.65 5.96 -9.04
N ALA A 31 11.52 5.01 -8.65
CA ALA A 31 12.65 4.60 -9.48
C ALA A 31 12.19 4.01 -10.82
N ILE A 32 11.16 3.16 -10.81
CA ILE A 32 10.54 2.59 -12.02
C ILE A 32 9.93 3.71 -12.89
N PHE A 33 9.17 4.63 -12.30
CA PHE A 33 8.58 5.75 -13.03
C PHE A 33 9.65 6.58 -13.74
N ARG A 34 10.74 6.89 -13.04
CA ARG A 34 11.87 7.62 -13.63
C ARG A 34 12.55 6.84 -14.74
N ALA A 35 12.81 5.54 -14.54
CA ALA A 35 13.45 4.69 -15.53
C ALA A 35 12.63 4.55 -16.82
N HIS A 36 11.29 4.58 -16.71
CA HIS A 36 10.37 4.49 -17.84
C HIS A 36 9.87 5.84 -18.35
N GLY A 37 10.41 6.97 -17.88
CA GLY A 37 10.00 8.30 -18.32
C GLY A 37 8.56 8.68 -17.95
N LEU A 38 7.95 8.00 -16.97
CA LEU A 38 6.62 8.33 -16.48
C LEU A 38 6.68 9.62 -15.65
N THR A 39 6.07 10.67 -16.18
CA THR A 39 6.03 12.01 -15.59
C THR A 39 4.59 12.41 -15.23
N GLY A 40 4.41 13.60 -14.65
CA GLY A 40 3.07 14.14 -14.35
C GLY A 40 2.40 13.58 -13.09
N TRP A 41 3.00 12.59 -12.41
CA TRP A 41 2.53 12.12 -11.12
C TRP A 41 2.77 13.13 -10.00
N ARG A 42 1.96 13.04 -8.95
CA ARG A 42 2.04 13.81 -7.70
C ARG A 42 1.84 12.86 -6.53
N ARG A 43 2.51 13.12 -5.41
CA ARG A 43 2.30 12.42 -4.14
C ARG A 43 1.57 13.30 -3.15
N HIS A 44 0.95 12.70 -2.14
CA HIS A 44 0.33 13.39 -1.00
C HIS A 44 -0.75 14.41 -1.40
N ARG A 45 -1.44 14.19 -2.52
CA ARG A 45 -2.57 15.05 -2.91
C ARG A 45 -3.76 14.75 -1.97
N PRO A 46 -4.53 15.74 -1.50
CA PRO A 46 -5.71 15.52 -0.68
C PRO A 46 -6.86 14.98 -1.54
N VAL A 47 -6.75 13.71 -1.91
CA VAL A 47 -7.72 12.96 -2.71
C VAL A 47 -8.36 11.91 -1.81
N PHE A 48 -9.66 11.66 -1.99
CA PHE A 48 -10.38 10.63 -1.25
C PHE A 48 -9.67 9.28 -1.38
N GLY A 49 -9.54 8.54 -0.27
CA GLY A 49 -8.83 7.28 -0.21
C GLY A 49 -7.30 7.39 0.00
N HIS A 50 -6.71 8.58 -0.07
CA HIS A 50 -5.27 8.81 0.14
C HIS A 50 -4.34 7.97 -0.75
N PRO A 51 -4.42 8.09 -2.09
CA PRO A 51 -3.53 7.39 -3.01
C PRO A 51 -2.06 7.80 -2.83
N ASP A 52 -1.15 6.86 -3.03
CA ASP A 52 0.29 7.08 -2.98
C ASP A 52 0.76 7.98 -4.13
N PHE A 53 0.22 7.72 -5.33
CA PHE A 53 0.48 8.52 -6.52
C PHE A 53 -0.82 8.90 -7.22
N VAL A 54 -0.86 10.12 -7.75
CA VAL A 54 -1.96 10.62 -8.57
C VAL A 54 -1.37 11.18 -9.85
N PHE A 55 -1.96 10.82 -10.99
CA PHE A 55 -1.69 11.37 -12.31
C PHE A 55 -2.90 12.22 -12.72
N PRO A 56 -2.91 13.53 -12.43
CA PRO A 56 -4.08 14.38 -12.67
C PRO A 56 -4.48 14.44 -14.15
N ALA A 57 -3.49 14.51 -15.05
CA ALA A 57 -3.72 14.55 -16.49
C ALA A 57 -4.37 13.26 -17.03
N LEU A 58 -4.09 12.12 -16.41
CA LEU A 58 -4.65 10.83 -16.79
C LEU A 58 -5.91 10.48 -16.00
N LYS A 59 -6.35 11.35 -15.08
CA LYS A 59 -7.41 11.06 -14.11
C LYS A 59 -7.19 9.68 -13.45
N LEU A 60 -5.94 9.38 -13.07
CA LEU A 60 -5.53 8.08 -12.52
C LEU A 60 -4.96 8.24 -11.11
N ALA A 61 -5.41 7.41 -10.19
CA ALA A 61 -4.86 7.28 -8.85
C ALA A 61 -4.26 5.89 -8.67
N VAL A 62 -3.07 5.82 -8.09
CA VAL A 62 -2.33 4.57 -7.87
C VAL A 62 -2.12 4.36 -6.37
N PHE A 63 -2.56 3.20 -5.91
CA PHE A 63 -2.35 2.70 -4.54
C PHE A 63 -1.29 1.61 -4.54
N VAL A 64 -0.41 1.64 -3.55
CA VAL A 64 0.71 0.73 -3.38
C VAL A 64 0.54 0.02 -2.04
N ASP A 65 -0.16 -1.10 -2.11
CA ASP A 65 -0.51 -1.86 -0.92
C ASP A 65 0.48 -3.00 -0.68
N GLY A 66 1.09 -3.03 0.49
CA GLY A 66 1.74 -4.24 1.00
C GLY A 66 0.68 -5.34 1.25
N CYS A 67 0.91 -6.54 0.71
CA CYS A 67 -0.05 -7.65 0.77
C CYS A 67 -0.40 -8.08 2.19
N PHE A 68 0.59 -8.09 3.09
CA PHE A 68 0.42 -8.44 4.50
C PHE A 68 -0.55 -7.48 5.21
N TRP A 69 -0.34 -6.18 5.08
CA TRP A 69 -1.09 -5.15 5.80
C TRP A 69 -2.52 -4.94 5.29
N HIS A 70 -2.82 -5.40 4.08
CA HIS A 70 -4.10 -5.18 3.41
C HIS A 70 -4.85 -6.48 3.09
N GLY A 71 -4.49 -7.58 3.75
CA GLY A 71 -5.19 -8.86 3.65
C GLY A 71 -5.33 -9.34 2.20
N CYS A 72 -4.27 -9.28 1.39
CA CYS A 72 -4.35 -9.72 0.00
C CYS A 72 -4.79 -11.20 -0.05
N PRO A 73 -5.87 -11.55 -0.77
CA PRO A 73 -6.37 -12.93 -0.79
C PRO A 73 -5.41 -13.91 -1.49
N ILE A 74 -4.51 -13.39 -2.34
CA ILE A 74 -3.58 -14.19 -3.15
C ILE A 74 -2.23 -14.37 -2.43
N HIS A 75 -1.71 -13.31 -1.81
CA HIS A 75 -0.34 -13.29 -1.27
C HIS A 75 -0.26 -13.02 0.24
N GLY A 76 -1.38 -12.67 0.87
CA GLY A 76 -1.44 -12.34 2.29
C GLY A 76 -1.08 -13.55 3.14
N THR A 77 -0.16 -13.37 4.09
CA THR A 77 0.20 -14.40 5.06
C THR A 77 -0.38 -14.06 6.42
N HIS A 78 -1.19 -14.96 6.98
CA HIS A 78 -1.70 -14.83 8.34
C HIS A 78 -0.72 -15.47 9.33
N PRO A 79 -0.10 -14.71 10.25
CA PRO A 79 0.81 -15.27 11.24
C PRO A 79 0.05 -16.18 12.21
N LYS A 80 0.51 -17.43 12.38
CA LYS A 80 -0.07 -18.36 13.37
C LYS A 80 0.22 -17.92 14.81
N GLN A 81 1.36 -17.26 15.05
CA GLN A 81 1.66 -16.68 16.36
C GLN A 81 0.87 -15.38 16.54
N ASN A 82 0.22 -15.24 17.69
CA ASN A 82 -0.69 -14.13 17.99
C ASN A 82 -1.83 -13.98 16.96
N ALA A 83 -2.36 -15.10 16.44
CA ALA A 83 -3.42 -15.09 15.43
C ALA A 83 -4.59 -14.18 15.82
N ALA A 84 -5.09 -14.30 17.05
CA ALA A 84 -6.18 -13.44 17.56
C ALA A 84 -5.83 -11.94 17.62
N PHE A 85 -4.56 -11.57 17.75
CA PHE A 85 -4.14 -10.17 17.62
C PHE A 85 -4.20 -9.73 16.16
N TRP A 86 -3.65 -10.52 15.24
CA TRP A 86 -3.61 -10.17 13.83
C TRP A 86 -4.99 -10.16 13.17
N GLU A 87 -5.87 -11.10 13.50
CA GLU A 87 -7.25 -11.12 13.02
C GLU A 87 -8.03 -9.87 13.43
N ARG A 88 -7.75 -9.31 14.60
CA ARG A 88 -8.39 -8.08 15.08
C ARG A 88 -7.79 -6.80 14.47
N ASN A 89 -6.52 -6.82 14.08
CA ASN A 89 -5.80 -5.62 13.66
C ASN A 89 -5.57 -5.52 12.15
N LEU A 90 -5.67 -6.63 11.42
CA LEU A 90 -5.57 -6.60 9.97
C LEU A 90 -6.91 -6.18 9.36
N PRO A 91 -6.93 -5.16 8.49
CA PRO A 91 -8.15 -4.78 7.81
C PRO A 91 -8.58 -5.89 6.85
N PRO A 92 -9.89 -5.98 6.55
CA PRO A 92 -10.36 -6.84 5.47
C PRO A 92 -9.70 -6.44 4.14
N PRO A 93 -9.64 -7.35 3.16
CA PRO A 93 -9.10 -7.05 1.85
C PRO A 93 -9.76 -5.78 1.30
N ARG A 94 -8.95 -4.77 0.94
CA ARG A 94 -9.50 -3.59 0.26
C ARG A 94 -10.12 -4.04 -1.06
N GLN A 95 -11.42 -3.77 -1.23
CA GLN A 95 -12.06 -3.86 -2.54
C GLN A 95 -11.34 -2.88 -3.49
N PRO A 96 -11.11 -3.26 -4.75
CA PRO A 96 -10.55 -2.34 -5.73
C PRO A 96 -11.46 -1.12 -5.80
N LEU A 97 -10.95 0.06 -5.42
CA LEU A 97 -11.68 1.32 -5.37
C LEU A 97 -12.02 1.77 -6.80
N HIS A 98 -13.04 1.19 -7.42
CA HIS A 98 -13.38 1.46 -8.83
C HIS A 98 -13.84 2.90 -9.10
N LEU A 99 -14.18 3.68 -8.07
CA LEU A 99 -14.41 5.12 -8.19
C LEU A 99 -13.84 5.86 -6.98
N ILE A 100 -12.77 6.63 -7.20
CA ILE A 100 -12.45 7.73 -6.29
C ILE A 100 -13.25 8.93 -6.74
N ARG A 101 -14.32 9.26 -6.01
CA ARG A 101 -15.00 10.55 -6.17
C ARG A 101 -14.10 11.65 -5.63
N THR A 102 -13.34 12.31 -6.50
CA THR A 102 -12.86 13.66 -6.19
C THR A 102 -14.03 14.63 -6.28
N GLY A 103 -14.09 15.64 -5.41
CA GLY A 103 -15.14 16.68 -5.40
C GLY A 103 -15.14 17.64 -6.61
N PHE A 104 -14.62 17.18 -7.73
CA PHE A 104 -14.69 17.82 -9.05
C PHE A 104 -15.23 16.75 -10.00
N LEU A 105 -16.20 17.11 -10.83
CA LEU A 105 -16.99 16.26 -11.75
C LEU A 105 -16.15 15.45 -12.77
N ASP A 106 -15.26 14.59 -12.32
CA ASP A 106 -14.40 13.75 -13.15
C ASP A 106 -14.04 12.47 -12.39
N GLN A 107 -14.45 11.33 -12.93
CA GLN A 107 -14.15 10.01 -12.38
C GLN A 107 -12.64 9.77 -12.46
N LEU A 108 -11.98 9.62 -11.30
CA LEU A 108 -10.62 9.09 -11.26
C LEU A 108 -10.67 7.57 -11.33
N PHE A 109 -9.95 6.98 -12.28
CA PHE A 109 -9.67 5.55 -12.28
C PHE A 109 -8.68 5.23 -11.16
N ALA A 110 -8.93 4.18 -10.39
CA ALA A 110 -7.97 3.69 -9.42
C ALA A 110 -7.25 2.44 -9.92
N PHE A 111 -5.96 2.40 -9.70
CA PHE A 111 -5.11 1.26 -9.96
C PHE A 111 -4.40 0.83 -8.68
N GLN A 112 -4.38 -0.47 -8.40
CA GLN A 112 -3.87 -1.01 -7.14
C GLN A 112 -2.70 -1.95 -7.42
N ILE A 113 -1.52 -1.57 -6.95
CA ILE A 113 -0.30 -2.38 -7.02
C ILE A 113 -0.18 -3.15 -5.71
N LYS A 114 -0.10 -4.48 -5.80
CA LYS A 114 0.09 -5.38 -4.65
C LYS A 114 1.56 -5.80 -4.56
N LEU A 115 2.22 -5.43 -3.47
CA LEU A 115 3.62 -5.78 -3.21
C LEU A 115 3.70 -6.91 -2.18
N ARG A 116 4.50 -7.94 -2.47
CA ARG A 116 4.73 -9.06 -1.56
C ARG A 116 5.72 -8.68 -0.46
#